data_AF-A0A959I372-F1
#
_entry.id   AF-A0A959I372-F1
#
_cell.length_a   1.000
_cell.length_b   1.000
_cell.length_c   1.000
_cell.angle_alpha   90.00
_cell.angle_beta   90.00
_cell.angle_gamma   90.00
#
_symmetry.space_group_name_H-M   'P 1'
#
loop_
_entity.id
_entity.type
_entity.pdbx_description
1 polymer ?
#
loop_
_entity_poly.entity_id
_entity_poly.type
_entity_poly.pdbx_seq_one_letter_code
_entity_poly.pdbx_strand_id
1 'polypeptide(L)'
;MLDKTDYIQPSMQKYDNIKVIALDADDTLWVNEPIFQQTQDKLKEVLSAYIEPEQLDERLYETERENLRLFGYGVKGFVLSMIETAVQLSEGKITGGEVRQIIDMGKAMLEHPVDLLDGVKETVETLSEYYELMVITKGDLFDQENKVARSGLAEYFKRVEIVSEKDEATYREIFNRNGIPLDEVLMVGNSLKSDVLPICELGGKAIHIPFHTTWQHEKVERRRANGYDYDEIDNLRQLIRLLNPKKSPALNDRKVLIEGRGFRLRRFTPADTTSLAYHANNANIAVRLQDRFPHPYTEQDARQFIEYALHANMETVFAIEVDGEAAGAVGIIFQKDVYSQSGELGYWLGEGYWGRGIVSQTVKAIVRHAFNDLGLRRVYARIFSNNMASKRVLEKAGFQFEGMAKQAVVKNEEVLDVFHYAILNPRMQPDER
;
A
#
# COMPACT_ATOMS: atom_id res chain seq x y z
N MET A 1 22.21 19.94 -43.89
CA MET A 1 22.30 20.51 -42.53
C MET A 1 20.87 20.60 -42.02
N LEU A 2 20.45 19.58 -41.28
CA LEU A 2 19.16 19.59 -40.58
C LEU A 2 19.46 20.07 -39.17
N ASP A 3 18.86 21.20 -38.83
CA ASP A 3 19.08 21.89 -37.57
C ASP A 3 18.46 21.07 -36.44
N LYS A 4 19.30 20.79 -35.44
CA LYS A 4 18.96 20.05 -34.22
C LYS A 4 18.51 21.06 -33.18
N THR A 5 17.22 21.35 -33.12
CA THR A 5 16.63 21.94 -31.91
C THR A 5 15.12 21.85 -32.03
N ASP A 6 14.56 20.82 -31.38
CA ASP A 6 13.35 20.91 -30.57
C ASP A 6 13.23 19.60 -29.77
N TYR A 7 14.25 19.36 -28.93
CA TYR A 7 14.10 18.49 -27.77
C TYR A 7 13.39 19.33 -26.71
N ILE A 8 12.06 19.26 -26.70
CA ILE A 8 11.27 19.75 -25.58
C ILE A 8 11.53 18.77 -24.41
N GLN A 9 12.44 19.14 -23.50
CA GLN A 9 12.49 18.58 -22.15
C GLN A 9 11.69 19.50 -21.21
N PRO A 10 10.54 19.03 -20.70
CA PRO A 10 10.00 19.58 -19.46
C PRO A 10 9.31 18.48 -18.63
N SER A 11 9.85 18.13 -17.45
CA SER A 11 9.09 17.62 -16.27
C SER A 11 9.86 16.68 -15.33
N MET A 12 11.14 16.35 -15.57
CA MET A 12 11.89 15.39 -14.74
C MET A 12 12.13 15.81 -13.27
N GLN A 13 11.51 16.89 -12.77
CA GLN A 13 11.59 17.35 -11.37
C GLN A 13 10.23 17.47 -10.66
N LYS A 14 9.09 17.40 -11.36
CA LYS A 14 7.77 17.76 -10.79
C LYS A 14 7.32 16.76 -9.70
N TYR A 15 7.64 15.48 -9.87
CA TYR A 15 7.18 14.39 -8.99
C TYR A 15 8.29 13.75 -8.14
N ASP A 16 9.47 14.39 -8.09
CA ASP A 16 10.67 13.86 -7.42
C ASP A 16 10.58 13.73 -5.89
N ASN A 17 9.52 14.23 -5.26
CA ASN A 17 9.29 14.09 -3.81
C ASN A 17 8.11 13.14 -3.49
N ILE A 18 7.43 12.59 -4.50
CA ILE A 18 6.26 11.74 -4.28
C ILE A 18 6.65 10.40 -3.68
N LYS A 19 6.00 10.02 -2.58
CA LYS A 19 6.12 8.74 -1.89
C LYS A 19 4.80 7.97 -1.82
N VAL A 20 3.68 8.69 -1.83
CA VAL A 20 2.34 8.13 -1.80
C VAL A 20 1.59 8.50 -3.06
N ILE A 21 0.94 7.52 -3.69
CA ILE A 21 0.00 7.75 -4.79
C ILE A 21 -1.40 7.42 -4.27
N ALA A 22 -2.23 8.45 -4.18
CA ALA A 22 -3.65 8.32 -3.93
C ALA A 22 -4.39 8.20 -5.26
N LEU A 23 -5.19 7.15 -5.40
CA LEU A 23 -5.98 6.86 -6.58
C LEU A 23 -7.45 7.01 -6.23
N ASP A 24 -8.18 7.74 -7.07
CA ASP A 24 -9.62 7.56 -7.14
C ASP A 24 -9.95 6.14 -7.65
N ALA A 25 -11.17 5.66 -7.38
CA ALA A 25 -11.58 4.29 -7.67
C ALA A 25 -12.50 4.19 -8.89
N ASP A 26 -13.73 4.69 -8.74
CA ASP A 26 -14.78 4.58 -9.75
C ASP A 26 -14.42 5.43 -10.97
N ASP A 27 -14.39 4.81 -12.15
CA ASP A 27 -14.00 5.40 -13.44
C ASP A 27 -12.53 5.86 -13.55
N THR A 28 -11.71 5.52 -12.54
CA THR A 28 -10.25 5.68 -12.54
C THR A 28 -9.53 4.32 -12.54
N LEU A 29 -9.99 3.36 -11.72
CA LEU A 29 -9.48 1.99 -11.64
C LEU A 29 -10.40 0.98 -12.35
N TRP A 30 -11.70 1.19 -12.28
CA TRP A 30 -12.70 0.31 -12.88
C TRP A 30 -13.91 1.09 -13.38
N VAL A 31 -14.66 0.50 -14.31
CA VAL A 31 -15.86 1.12 -14.88
C VAL A 31 -16.98 1.24 -13.83
N ASN A 32 -17.59 2.41 -13.71
CA ASN A 32 -18.71 2.64 -12.80
C ASN A 32 -19.83 3.49 -13.43
N GLU A 33 -19.54 4.67 -13.96
CA GLU A 33 -20.54 5.59 -14.53
C GLU A 33 -21.47 4.95 -15.60
N PRO A 34 -20.97 4.12 -16.53
CA PRO A 34 -21.82 3.47 -17.52
C PRO A 34 -22.89 2.55 -16.90
N ILE A 35 -22.67 2.01 -15.70
CA ILE A 35 -23.63 1.18 -14.97
C ILE A 35 -24.82 2.04 -14.50
N PHE A 36 -24.56 3.26 -14.03
CA PHE A 36 -25.60 4.22 -13.66
C PHE A 36 -26.40 4.65 -14.88
N GLN A 37 -25.73 5.00 -15.98
CA GLN A 37 -26.41 5.41 -17.22
C GLN A 37 -27.32 4.30 -17.78
N GLN A 38 -26.82 3.06 -17.87
CA GLN A 38 -27.63 1.93 -18.31
C GLN A 38 -28.83 1.65 -17.39
N THR A 39 -28.68 1.91 -16.09
CA THR A 39 -29.78 1.74 -15.14
C THR A 39 -30.83 2.83 -15.30
N GLN A 40 -30.40 4.08 -15.53
CA GLN A 40 -31.30 5.18 -15.85
C GLN A 40 -32.05 4.95 -17.17
N ASP A 41 -31.40 4.39 -18.18
CA ASP A 41 -32.07 4.04 -19.45
C ASP A 41 -33.16 2.96 -19.24
N LYS A 42 -32.89 1.95 -18.41
CA LYS A 42 -33.91 0.96 -18.01
C LYS A 42 -35.05 1.60 -17.22
N LEU A 43 -34.77 2.61 -16.39
CA LEU A 43 -35.82 3.34 -15.67
C LEU A 43 -36.74 4.10 -16.66
N LYS A 44 -36.21 4.64 -17.76
CA LYS A 44 -37.05 5.24 -18.83
C LYS A 44 -38.03 4.23 -19.41
N GLU A 45 -37.58 2.98 -19.63
CA GLU A 45 -38.46 1.90 -20.11
C GLU A 45 -39.58 1.60 -19.11
N VAL A 46 -39.25 1.48 -17.82
CA VAL A 46 -40.23 1.26 -16.74
C VAL A 46 -41.25 2.39 -16.68
N LEU A 47 -40.82 3.63 -16.88
CA LEU A 47 -41.67 4.81 -16.77
C LEU A 47 -42.33 5.23 -18.08
N SER A 48 -42.10 4.52 -19.19
CA SER A 48 -42.60 4.87 -20.52
C SER A 48 -44.13 4.98 -20.63
N ALA A 49 -44.88 4.35 -19.72
CA ALA A 49 -46.34 4.47 -19.65
C ALA A 49 -46.82 5.77 -18.97
N TYR A 50 -45.92 6.50 -18.30
CA TYR A 50 -46.25 7.65 -17.46
C TYR A 50 -45.67 8.97 -17.97
N ILE A 51 -44.50 8.93 -18.60
CA ILE A 51 -43.74 10.12 -19.02
C ILE A 51 -43.08 9.94 -20.37
N GLU A 52 -42.70 11.06 -20.99
CA GLU A 52 -41.75 11.06 -22.10
C GLU A 52 -40.31 10.92 -21.55
N PRO A 53 -39.39 10.21 -22.23
CA PRO A 53 -38.05 9.91 -21.72
C PRO A 53 -37.22 11.13 -21.31
N GLU A 54 -37.42 12.27 -21.96
CA GLU A 54 -36.68 13.52 -21.70
C GLU A 54 -37.03 14.14 -20.34
N GLN A 55 -38.19 13.81 -19.76
CA GLN A 55 -38.62 14.33 -18.47
C GLN A 55 -37.91 13.65 -17.29
N LEU A 56 -37.37 12.45 -17.49
CA LEU A 56 -36.74 11.68 -16.42
C LEU A 56 -35.40 12.28 -16.01
N ASP A 57 -34.55 12.61 -16.97
CA ASP A 57 -33.14 12.92 -16.71
C ASP A 57 -32.99 14.17 -15.82
N GLU A 58 -33.70 15.25 -16.15
CA GLU A 58 -33.69 16.47 -15.35
C GLU A 58 -34.32 16.23 -13.97
N ARG A 59 -35.45 15.51 -13.91
CA ARG A 59 -36.15 15.30 -12.65
C ARG A 59 -35.37 14.40 -11.69
N LEU A 60 -34.77 13.32 -12.20
CA LEU A 60 -33.97 12.41 -11.40
C LEU A 60 -32.75 13.13 -10.84
N TYR A 61 -32.07 13.95 -11.66
CA TYR A 61 -30.95 14.78 -11.24
C TYR A 61 -31.33 15.75 -10.11
N GLU A 62 -32.50 16.40 -10.20
CA GLU A 62 -33.00 17.26 -9.13
C GLU A 62 -33.23 16.49 -7.83
N THR A 63 -33.91 15.35 -7.90
CA THR A 63 -34.20 14.49 -6.74
C THR A 63 -32.91 14.00 -6.09
N GLU A 64 -31.93 13.54 -6.87
CA GLU A 64 -30.62 13.12 -6.36
C GLU A 64 -29.91 14.28 -5.65
N ARG A 65 -29.93 15.48 -6.23
CA ARG A 65 -29.33 16.67 -5.63
C ARG A 65 -29.97 17.04 -4.29
N GLU A 66 -31.29 16.95 -4.19
CA GLU A 66 -32.04 17.22 -2.95
C GLU A 66 -31.73 16.17 -1.87
N ASN A 67 -31.63 14.91 -2.28
CA ASN A 67 -31.39 13.77 -1.40
C ASN A 67 -29.93 13.56 -1.02
N LEU A 68 -28.99 14.20 -1.72
CA LEU A 68 -27.55 14.00 -1.51
C LEU A 68 -27.12 14.24 -0.05
N ARG A 69 -27.75 15.21 0.63
CA ARG A 69 -27.49 15.51 2.05
C ARG A 69 -27.99 14.44 3.02
N LEU A 70 -28.97 13.63 2.61
CA LEU A 70 -29.60 12.61 3.44
C LEU A 70 -29.00 11.22 3.18
N PHE A 71 -28.81 10.86 1.91
CA PHE A 71 -28.40 9.51 1.53
C PHE A 71 -26.93 9.41 1.11
N GLY A 72 -26.27 10.54 0.86
CA GLY A 72 -24.91 10.57 0.31
C GLY A 72 -24.85 10.01 -1.11
N TYR A 73 -23.61 9.78 -1.59
CA TYR A 73 -23.37 9.17 -2.89
C TYR A 73 -23.48 7.64 -2.84
N GLY A 74 -23.80 7.03 -3.96
CA GLY A 74 -23.78 5.57 -4.16
C GLY A 74 -25.14 4.97 -4.52
N VAL A 75 -25.12 3.67 -4.83
CA VAL A 75 -26.26 2.95 -5.41
C VAL A 75 -27.52 3.03 -4.54
N LYS A 76 -27.39 2.95 -3.21
CA LYS A 76 -28.57 2.97 -2.31
C LYS A 76 -29.32 4.30 -2.38
N GLY A 77 -28.59 5.42 -2.35
CA GLY A 77 -29.17 6.76 -2.50
C GLY A 77 -29.76 6.99 -3.88
N PHE A 78 -29.08 6.49 -4.92
CA PHE A 78 -29.59 6.51 -6.29
C PHE A 78 -30.91 5.76 -6.43
N VAL A 79 -31.02 4.54 -5.90
CA VAL A 79 -32.25 3.73 -5.94
C VAL A 79 -33.41 4.39 -5.20
N LEU A 80 -33.15 4.99 -4.03
CA LEU A 80 -34.17 5.73 -3.30
C LEU A 80 -34.66 6.94 -4.13
N SER A 81 -33.74 7.66 -4.77
CA SER A 81 -34.06 8.79 -5.65
C SER A 81 -34.81 8.36 -6.91
N MET A 82 -34.49 7.20 -7.49
CA MET A 82 -35.24 6.60 -8.60
C MET A 82 -36.68 6.28 -8.19
N ILE A 83 -36.88 5.65 -7.02
CA ILE A 83 -38.22 5.31 -6.51
C ILE A 83 -39.02 6.58 -6.25
N GLU A 84 -38.43 7.58 -5.59
CA GLU A 84 -39.09 8.85 -5.32
C GLU A 84 -39.48 9.57 -6.62
N THR A 85 -38.55 9.68 -7.56
CA THR A 85 -38.79 10.30 -8.88
C THR A 85 -39.89 9.56 -9.63
N ALA A 86 -39.88 8.24 -9.62
CA ALA A 86 -40.88 7.40 -10.26
C ALA A 86 -42.29 7.60 -9.65
N VAL A 87 -42.39 7.70 -8.32
CA VAL A 87 -43.66 8.00 -7.62
C VAL A 87 -44.17 9.40 -7.99
N GLN A 88 -43.28 10.40 -8.02
CA GLN A 88 -43.65 11.77 -8.36
C GLN A 88 -44.12 11.89 -9.82
N LEU A 89 -43.34 11.37 -10.77
CA LEU A 89 -43.63 11.43 -12.20
C LEU A 89 -44.87 10.63 -12.61
N SER A 90 -45.16 9.53 -11.92
CA SER A 90 -46.38 8.74 -12.14
C SER A 90 -47.60 9.29 -11.42
N GLU A 91 -47.48 10.37 -10.64
CA GLU A 91 -48.52 10.87 -9.73
C GLU A 91 -49.03 9.78 -8.75
N GLY A 92 -48.14 8.90 -8.30
CA GLY A 92 -48.45 7.77 -7.42
C GLY A 92 -49.13 6.58 -8.11
N LYS A 93 -49.21 6.56 -9.45
CA LYS A 93 -49.82 5.46 -10.23
C LYS A 93 -48.84 4.32 -10.52
N ILE A 94 -47.56 4.48 -10.22
CA ILE A 94 -46.59 3.39 -10.32
C ILE A 94 -47.01 2.21 -9.45
N THR A 95 -46.94 1.01 -9.99
CA THR A 95 -47.35 -0.21 -9.31
C THR A 95 -46.25 -0.74 -8.38
N GLY A 96 -46.64 -1.55 -7.39
CA GLY A 96 -45.66 -2.25 -6.56
C GLY A 96 -44.73 -3.19 -7.33
N GLY A 97 -45.17 -3.68 -8.50
CA GLY A 97 -44.35 -4.49 -9.40
C GLY A 97 -43.24 -3.68 -10.06
N GLU A 98 -43.53 -2.47 -10.52
CA GLU A 98 -42.53 -1.56 -11.12
C GLU A 98 -41.56 -1.02 -10.06
N VAL A 99 -42.04 -0.68 -8.86
CA VAL A 99 -41.16 -0.33 -7.74
C VAL A 99 -40.21 -1.49 -7.39
N ARG A 100 -40.71 -2.74 -7.44
CA ARG A 100 -39.86 -3.93 -7.26
C ARG A 100 -38.77 -4.01 -8.35
N GLN A 101 -39.10 -3.71 -9.62
CA GLN A 101 -38.11 -3.67 -10.69
C GLN A 101 -37.00 -2.65 -10.43
N ILE A 102 -37.34 -1.44 -9.96
CA ILE A 102 -36.34 -0.41 -9.59
C ILE A 102 -35.41 -0.91 -8.47
N ILE A 103 -35.97 -1.56 -7.45
CA ILE A 103 -35.18 -2.16 -6.35
C ILE A 103 -34.23 -3.24 -6.88
N ASP A 104 -34.71 -4.09 -7.79
CA ASP A 104 -33.92 -5.18 -8.35
C ASP A 104 -32.82 -4.67 -9.30
N MET A 105 -33.06 -3.56 -10.02
CA MET A 105 -31.99 -2.84 -10.73
C MET A 105 -30.89 -2.38 -9.77
N GLY A 106 -31.26 -1.80 -8.63
CA GLY A 106 -30.31 -1.40 -7.59
C GLY A 106 -29.46 -2.55 -7.05
N LYS A 107 -30.07 -3.71 -6.80
CA LYS A 107 -29.33 -4.91 -6.38
C LYS A 107 -28.36 -5.37 -7.47
N ALA A 108 -28.80 -5.37 -8.73
CA ALA A 108 -27.94 -5.74 -9.85
C ALA A 108 -26.74 -4.79 -10.00
N MET A 109 -26.88 -3.50 -9.70
CA MET A 109 -25.75 -2.56 -9.65
C MET A 109 -24.75 -2.92 -8.55
N LEU A 110 -25.22 -3.23 -7.33
CA LEU A 110 -24.35 -3.64 -6.20
C LEU A 110 -23.63 -4.98 -6.49
N GLU A 111 -24.29 -5.89 -7.18
CA GLU A 111 -23.76 -7.21 -7.55
C GLU A 111 -22.91 -7.19 -8.82
N HIS A 112 -22.89 -6.07 -9.57
CA HIS A 112 -22.19 -5.96 -10.84
C HIS A 112 -20.70 -6.32 -10.67
N PRO A 113 -20.09 -7.08 -11.62
CA PRO A 113 -18.67 -7.36 -11.60
C PRO A 113 -17.84 -6.07 -11.65
N VAL A 114 -16.66 -6.11 -11.05
CA VAL A 114 -15.72 -4.99 -11.05
C VAL A 114 -14.81 -5.13 -12.28
N ASP A 115 -15.15 -4.41 -13.34
CA ASP A 115 -14.40 -4.43 -14.60
C ASP A 115 -13.29 -3.38 -14.59
N LEU A 116 -12.04 -3.83 -14.40
CA LEU A 116 -10.86 -2.96 -14.41
C LEU A 116 -10.68 -2.26 -15.76
N LEU A 117 -10.27 -1.00 -15.74
CA LEU A 117 -9.84 -0.30 -16.95
C LEU A 117 -8.53 -0.90 -17.49
N ASP A 118 -8.31 -0.79 -18.81
CA ASP A 118 -7.13 -1.35 -19.45
C ASP A 118 -5.83 -0.81 -18.82
N GLY A 119 -4.97 -1.74 -18.41
CA GLY A 119 -3.66 -1.44 -17.83
C GLY A 119 -3.66 -1.04 -16.37
N VAL A 120 -4.81 -1.02 -15.69
CA VAL A 120 -4.88 -0.67 -14.28
C VAL A 120 -4.11 -1.69 -13.44
N LYS A 121 -4.37 -2.99 -13.62
CA LYS A 121 -3.75 -4.03 -12.79
C LYS A 121 -2.23 -3.99 -12.87
N GLU A 122 -1.68 -3.99 -14.08
CA GLU A 122 -0.23 -3.99 -14.29
C GLU A 122 0.42 -2.69 -13.80
N THR A 123 -0.30 -1.57 -13.91
CA THR A 123 0.19 -0.28 -13.42
C THR A 123 0.20 -0.21 -11.90
N VAL A 124 -0.90 -0.62 -11.25
CA VAL A 124 -1.00 -0.65 -9.78
C VAL A 124 0.04 -1.62 -9.21
N GLU A 125 0.17 -2.80 -9.78
CA GLU A 125 1.20 -3.78 -9.39
C GLU A 125 2.60 -3.17 -9.52
N THR A 126 2.94 -2.59 -10.68
CA THR A 126 4.24 -1.95 -10.89
C THR A 126 4.49 -0.81 -9.90
N LEU A 127 3.53 0.10 -9.72
CA LEU A 127 3.69 1.26 -8.84
C LEU A 127 3.77 0.86 -7.36
N SER A 128 3.10 -0.22 -6.95
CA SER A 128 3.13 -0.73 -5.57
C SER A 128 4.52 -1.18 -5.11
N GLU A 129 5.40 -1.55 -6.04
CA GLU A 129 6.80 -1.86 -5.73
C GLU A 129 7.60 -0.64 -5.27
N TYR A 130 7.17 0.57 -5.67
CA TYR A 130 7.94 1.81 -5.51
C TYR A 130 7.25 2.85 -4.63
N TYR A 131 5.93 2.88 -4.57
CA TYR A 131 5.15 3.88 -3.84
C TYR A 131 4.20 3.21 -2.85
N GLU A 132 3.86 3.90 -1.77
CA GLU A 132 2.65 3.51 -1.02
C GLU A 132 1.44 3.88 -1.86
N LEU A 133 0.57 2.91 -2.11
CA LEU A 133 -0.69 3.17 -2.80
C LEU A 133 -1.82 3.27 -1.80
N MET A 134 -2.72 4.22 -2.03
CA MET A 134 -3.99 4.32 -1.32
C MET A 134 -5.13 4.61 -2.28
N VAL A 135 -6.33 4.17 -1.90
CA VAL A 135 -7.56 4.54 -2.58
C VAL A 135 -8.24 5.66 -1.78
N ILE A 136 -8.71 6.71 -2.46
CA ILE A 136 -9.62 7.70 -1.89
C ILE A 136 -10.84 7.78 -2.79
N THR A 137 -11.99 7.33 -2.31
CA THR A 137 -13.23 7.26 -3.11
C THR A 137 -14.42 7.83 -2.35
N LYS A 138 -15.45 8.27 -3.09
CA LYS A 138 -16.74 8.64 -2.52
C LYS A 138 -17.69 7.46 -2.54
N GLY A 139 -18.71 7.51 -1.68
CA GLY A 139 -19.88 6.63 -1.80
C GLY A 139 -20.15 5.78 -0.57
N ASP A 140 -20.94 4.73 -0.76
CA ASP A 140 -21.33 3.82 0.30
C ASP A 140 -20.13 2.97 0.75
N LEU A 141 -19.86 2.99 2.07
CA LEU A 141 -18.75 2.27 2.69
C LEU A 141 -18.71 0.79 2.30
N PHE A 142 -19.85 0.10 2.44
CA PHE A 142 -19.92 -1.33 2.21
C PHE A 142 -19.78 -1.68 0.72
N ASP A 143 -20.37 -0.88 -0.17
CA ASP A 143 -20.22 -1.08 -1.61
C ASP A 143 -18.76 -0.88 -2.06
N GLN A 144 -18.12 0.20 -1.64
CA GLN A 144 -16.74 0.50 -2.02
C GLN A 144 -15.73 -0.53 -1.47
N GLU A 145 -15.88 -0.98 -0.22
CA GLU A 145 -15.06 -2.07 0.33
C GLU A 145 -15.21 -3.36 -0.48
N ASN A 146 -16.44 -3.72 -0.87
CA ASN A 146 -16.70 -4.89 -1.70
C ASN A 146 -16.14 -4.74 -3.12
N LYS A 147 -16.22 -3.54 -3.72
CA LYS A 147 -15.63 -3.26 -5.03
C LYS A 147 -14.10 -3.42 -4.98
N VAL A 148 -13.44 -2.84 -3.98
CA VAL A 148 -11.99 -3.01 -3.79
C VAL A 148 -11.62 -4.48 -3.62
N ALA A 149 -12.36 -5.24 -2.81
CA ALA A 149 -12.09 -6.67 -2.63
C ALA A 149 -12.28 -7.48 -3.92
N ARG A 150 -13.37 -7.24 -4.66
CA ARG A 150 -13.68 -7.95 -5.92
C ARG A 150 -12.80 -7.52 -7.09
N SER A 151 -12.21 -6.33 -7.05
CA SER A 151 -11.30 -5.83 -8.09
C SER A 151 -10.02 -6.67 -8.24
N GLY A 152 -9.64 -7.42 -7.19
CA GLY A 152 -8.36 -8.11 -7.12
C GLY A 152 -7.17 -7.19 -6.92
N LEU A 153 -7.38 -5.91 -6.56
CA LEU A 153 -6.33 -4.94 -6.30
C LEU A 153 -6.07 -4.66 -4.81
N ALA A 154 -6.90 -5.20 -3.91
CA ALA A 154 -6.89 -4.88 -2.48
C ALA A 154 -5.51 -5.05 -1.82
N GLU A 155 -4.74 -6.06 -2.23
CA GLU A 155 -3.41 -6.34 -1.66
C GLU A 155 -2.35 -5.29 -1.97
N TYR A 156 -2.54 -4.50 -3.04
CA TYR A 156 -1.59 -3.46 -3.46
C TYR A 156 -1.82 -2.13 -2.73
N PHE A 157 -3.01 -1.94 -2.12
CA PHE A 157 -3.36 -0.72 -1.42
C PHE A 157 -3.12 -0.85 0.08
N LYS A 158 -2.24 0.00 0.61
CA LYS A 158 -1.98 0.05 2.06
C LYS A 158 -3.18 0.62 2.82
N ARG A 159 -3.97 1.45 2.16
CA ARG A 159 -5.09 2.19 2.75
C ARG A 159 -6.23 2.36 1.74
N VAL A 160 -7.46 2.33 2.23
CA VAL A 160 -8.67 2.64 1.49
C VAL A 160 -9.46 3.64 2.34
N GLU A 161 -9.66 4.83 1.78
CA GLU A 161 -10.38 5.94 2.41
C GLU A 161 -11.68 6.17 1.65
N ILE A 162 -12.81 5.91 2.32
CA ILE A 162 -14.14 6.11 1.75
C ILE A 162 -14.77 7.30 2.46
N VAL A 163 -15.08 8.35 1.69
CA VAL A 163 -15.51 9.64 2.22
C VAL A 163 -16.85 10.08 1.66
N SER A 164 -17.54 10.93 2.42
CA SER A 164 -18.81 11.50 1.98
C SER A 164 -18.61 12.58 0.91
N GLU A 165 -17.52 13.33 0.96
CA GLU A 165 -17.21 14.39 0.00
C GLU A 165 -15.69 14.48 -0.21
N LYS A 166 -15.23 15.02 -1.34
CA LYS A 166 -13.80 15.20 -1.63
C LYS A 166 -13.53 16.69 -1.82
N ASP A 167 -13.32 17.36 -0.71
CA ASP A 167 -12.98 18.79 -0.64
C ASP A 167 -11.62 19.00 0.05
N GLU A 168 -11.15 20.24 0.08
CA GLU A 168 -9.87 20.61 0.69
C GLU A 168 -9.77 20.17 2.17
N ALA A 169 -10.87 20.28 2.92
CA ALA A 169 -10.91 19.92 4.33
C ALA A 169 -10.73 18.41 4.52
N THR A 170 -11.44 17.62 3.70
CA THR A 170 -11.40 16.16 3.75
C THR A 170 -10.03 15.62 3.37
N TYR A 171 -9.43 16.11 2.28
CA TYR A 171 -8.07 15.70 1.90
C TYR A 171 -7.04 16.05 2.97
N ARG A 172 -7.11 17.26 3.53
CA ARG A 172 -6.23 17.69 4.61
C ARG A 172 -6.36 16.78 5.84
N GLU A 173 -7.58 16.41 6.20
CA GLU A 173 -7.82 15.48 7.31
C GLU A 173 -7.21 14.10 7.02
N ILE A 174 -7.48 13.52 5.84
CA ILE A 174 -6.96 12.21 5.42
C ILE A 174 -5.43 12.21 5.51
N PHE A 175 -4.76 13.19 4.91
CA PHE A 175 -3.31 13.23 4.86
C PHE A 175 -2.69 13.45 6.24
N ASN A 176 -3.25 14.36 7.05
CA ASN A 176 -2.78 14.58 8.43
C ASN A 176 -2.94 13.33 9.31
N ARG A 177 -4.11 12.69 9.27
CA ARG A 177 -4.38 11.47 10.06
C ARG A 177 -3.45 10.33 9.69
N ASN A 178 -3.05 10.26 8.43
CA ASN A 178 -2.15 9.23 7.92
C ASN A 178 -0.66 9.61 7.98
N GLY A 179 -0.33 10.82 8.44
CA GLY A 179 1.04 11.32 8.53
C GLY A 179 1.71 11.50 7.17
N ILE A 180 0.94 11.86 6.14
CA ILE A 180 1.41 12.01 4.75
C ILE A 180 1.58 13.52 4.46
N PRO A 181 2.81 14.01 4.24
CA PRO A 181 3.02 15.39 3.82
C PRO A 181 2.43 15.66 2.44
N LEU A 182 1.86 16.85 2.24
CA LEU A 182 1.17 17.21 1.00
C LEU A 182 2.11 17.25 -0.23
N ASP A 183 3.39 17.56 -0.02
CA ASP A 183 4.42 17.57 -1.06
C ASP A 183 4.93 16.17 -1.44
N GLU A 184 4.58 15.15 -0.64
CA GLU A 184 4.93 13.74 -0.84
C GLU A 184 3.77 12.90 -1.39
N VAL A 185 2.57 13.47 -1.57
CA VAL A 185 1.40 12.78 -2.12
C VAL A 185 1.03 13.27 -3.51
N LEU A 186 0.66 12.32 -4.36
CA LEU A 186 0.11 12.55 -5.68
C LEU A 186 -1.30 11.99 -5.73
N MET A 187 -2.29 12.83 -6.04
CA MET A 187 -3.66 12.36 -6.31
C MET A 187 -3.84 12.13 -7.81
N VAL A 188 -4.46 11.01 -8.17
CA VAL A 188 -4.81 10.68 -9.56
C VAL A 188 -6.28 10.30 -9.60
N GLY A 189 -7.05 10.95 -10.47
CA GLY A 189 -8.47 10.65 -10.61
C GLY A 189 -9.09 11.25 -11.86
N ASN A 190 -10.30 10.79 -12.18
CA ASN A 190 -11.02 11.18 -13.37
C ASN A 190 -11.81 12.49 -13.22
N SER A 191 -12.10 12.92 -11.98
CA SER A 191 -12.85 14.14 -11.72
C SER A 191 -11.96 15.34 -11.44
N LEU A 192 -12.10 16.39 -12.25
CA LEU A 192 -11.49 17.68 -11.95
C LEU A 192 -12.03 18.26 -10.64
N LYS A 193 -13.34 18.17 -10.41
CA LYS A 193 -14.00 18.79 -9.26
C LYS A 193 -13.61 18.14 -7.94
N SER A 194 -13.51 16.80 -7.94
CA SER A 194 -13.40 16.02 -6.72
C SER A 194 -11.99 15.49 -6.47
N ASP A 195 -11.21 15.17 -7.51
CA ASP A 195 -9.88 14.56 -7.33
C ASP A 195 -8.75 15.56 -7.53
N VAL A 196 -8.89 16.46 -8.51
CA VAL A 196 -7.78 17.29 -8.96
C VAL A 196 -7.77 18.67 -8.29
N LEU A 197 -8.85 19.44 -8.43
CA LEU A 197 -8.90 20.83 -7.98
C LEU A 197 -8.72 20.99 -6.46
N PRO A 198 -9.37 20.19 -5.60
CA PRO A 198 -9.19 20.31 -4.15
C PRO A 198 -7.73 20.08 -3.71
N ILE A 199 -7.01 19.19 -4.41
CA ILE A 199 -5.59 18.92 -4.16
C ILE A 199 -4.73 20.10 -4.62
N CYS A 200 -5.01 20.65 -5.80
CA CYS A 200 -4.33 21.84 -6.30
C CYS A 200 -4.55 23.08 -5.41
N GLU A 201 -5.76 23.25 -4.87
CA GLU A 201 -6.11 24.33 -3.95
C GLU A 201 -5.34 24.24 -2.62
N LEU A 202 -5.08 23.01 -2.15
CA LEU A 202 -4.19 22.77 -1.01
C LEU A 202 -2.71 23.05 -1.31
N GLY A 203 -2.33 23.21 -2.57
CA GLY A 203 -0.93 23.31 -3.03
C GLY A 203 -0.26 21.96 -3.26
N GLY A 204 -1.03 20.88 -3.35
CA GLY A 204 -0.57 19.53 -3.65
C GLY A 204 -0.42 19.25 -5.15
N LYS A 205 -0.04 18.02 -5.48
CA LYS A 205 0.14 17.56 -6.86
C LYS A 205 -0.98 16.62 -7.24
N ALA A 206 -1.58 16.87 -8.41
CA ALA A 206 -2.62 16.05 -8.96
C ALA A 206 -2.39 15.73 -10.45
N ILE A 207 -2.93 14.60 -10.89
CA ILE A 207 -3.01 14.21 -12.29
C ILE A 207 -4.46 13.89 -12.63
N HIS A 208 -4.94 14.49 -13.71
CA HIS A 208 -6.26 14.21 -14.26
C HIS A 208 -6.17 13.05 -15.27
N ILE A 209 -7.04 12.06 -15.14
CA ILE A 209 -7.20 10.96 -16.12
C ILE A 209 -8.64 10.96 -16.63
N PRO A 210 -8.94 11.69 -17.71
CA PRO A 210 -10.32 11.82 -18.19
C PRO A 210 -10.95 10.47 -18.50
N PHE A 211 -12.13 10.22 -17.94
CA PHE A 211 -12.99 9.12 -18.39
C PHE A 211 -13.93 9.61 -19.48
N HIS A 212 -14.20 8.78 -20.48
CA HIS A 212 -14.96 9.14 -21.69
C HIS A 212 -16.40 9.62 -21.40
N THR A 213 -16.94 9.26 -20.23
CA THR A 213 -18.20 9.75 -19.67
C THR A 213 -17.95 10.35 -18.30
N THR A 214 -18.40 11.58 -18.05
CA THR A 214 -18.26 12.21 -16.73
C THR A 214 -19.65 12.52 -16.17
N TRP A 215 -19.88 12.09 -14.92
CA TRP A 215 -21.12 12.31 -14.19
C TRP A 215 -21.48 13.81 -14.17
N GLN A 216 -22.77 14.14 -14.30
CA GLN A 216 -23.20 15.52 -14.52
C GLN A 216 -22.85 16.45 -13.36
N HIS A 217 -22.84 15.95 -12.11
CA HIS A 217 -22.48 16.73 -10.93
C HIS A 217 -20.97 17.00 -10.79
N GLU A 218 -20.13 16.31 -11.56
CA GLU A 218 -18.66 16.45 -11.55
C GLU A 218 -18.14 17.40 -12.65
N LYS A 219 -19.03 17.94 -13.49
CA LYS A 219 -18.66 18.92 -14.53
C LYS A 219 -18.24 20.25 -13.91
N VAL A 220 -17.06 20.74 -14.29
CA VAL A 220 -16.53 22.05 -13.89
C VAL A 220 -16.51 23.01 -15.09
N GLU A 221 -16.80 24.29 -14.86
CA GLU A 221 -16.56 25.33 -15.87
C GLU A 221 -15.05 25.45 -16.16
N ARG A 222 -14.65 25.29 -17.43
CA ARG A 222 -13.24 25.36 -17.90
C ARG A 222 -12.43 26.56 -17.37
N ARG A 223 -13.08 27.66 -16.97
CA ARG A 223 -12.42 28.83 -16.39
C ARG A 223 -11.77 28.56 -15.02
N ARG A 224 -12.32 27.67 -14.19
CA ARG A 224 -11.72 27.33 -12.87
C ARG A 224 -10.48 26.44 -13.01
N ALA A 225 -10.44 25.58 -14.02
CA ALA A 225 -9.34 24.65 -14.25
C ALA A 225 -8.05 25.33 -14.76
N ASN A 226 -8.18 26.40 -15.55
CA ASN A 226 -7.05 27.09 -16.18
C ASN A 226 -6.10 27.84 -15.22
N GLY A 227 -6.38 27.86 -13.91
CA GLY A 227 -5.59 28.57 -12.90
C GLY A 227 -4.60 27.70 -12.12
N TYR A 228 -4.65 26.37 -12.28
CA TYR A 228 -3.89 25.43 -11.47
C TYR A 228 -2.97 24.53 -12.32
N ASP A 229 -1.82 24.17 -11.77
CA ASP A 229 -0.82 23.32 -12.41
C ASP A 229 -1.09 21.83 -12.08
N TYR A 230 -1.79 21.13 -12.96
CA TYR A 230 -1.97 19.67 -12.93
C TYR A 230 -1.63 19.08 -14.31
N ASP A 231 -1.15 17.83 -14.33
CA ASP A 231 -0.90 17.12 -15.59
C ASP A 231 -2.13 16.30 -15.97
N GLU A 232 -2.32 16.05 -17.26
CA GLU A 232 -3.39 15.20 -17.81
C GLU A 232 -2.76 13.99 -18.51
N ILE A 233 -3.31 12.80 -18.29
CA ILE A 233 -2.89 11.55 -18.94
C ILE A 233 -4.07 10.79 -19.52
N ASP A 234 -3.85 10.08 -20.62
CA ASP A 234 -4.95 9.33 -21.29
C ASP A 234 -5.29 8.01 -20.60
N ASN A 235 -4.32 7.41 -19.90
CA ASN A 235 -4.48 6.13 -19.24
C ASN A 235 -3.45 5.94 -18.13
N LEU A 236 -3.74 5.04 -17.19
CA LEU A 236 -2.94 4.84 -16.00
C LEU A 236 -1.51 4.39 -16.32
N ARG A 237 -1.26 3.66 -17.42
CA ARG A 237 0.09 3.21 -17.82
C ARG A 237 1.05 4.37 -18.04
N GLN A 238 0.54 5.56 -18.38
CA GLN A 238 1.38 6.76 -18.54
C GLN A 238 2.00 7.22 -17.22
N LEU A 239 1.40 6.91 -16.06
CA LEU A 239 1.98 7.19 -14.74
C LEU A 239 3.37 6.56 -14.60
N ILE A 240 3.56 5.33 -15.10
CA ILE A 240 4.88 4.66 -15.04
C ILE A 240 5.94 5.48 -15.77
N ARG A 241 5.59 6.07 -16.91
CA ARG A 241 6.55 6.87 -17.71
C ARG A 241 6.81 8.23 -17.06
N LEU A 242 5.75 8.88 -16.60
CA LEU A 242 5.78 10.23 -16.05
C LEU A 242 6.45 10.27 -14.68
N LEU A 243 6.18 9.28 -13.82
CA LEU A 243 6.82 9.16 -12.51
C LEU A 243 8.21 8.52 -12.57
N ASN A 244 8.48 7.74 -13.64
CA ASN A 244 9.72 6.98 -13.81
C ASN A 244 10.13 6.28 -12.50
N PRO A 245 9.36 5.29 -12.01
CA PRO A 245 9.45 4.75 -10.66
C PRO A 245 10.88 4.38 -10.23
N LYS A 246 11.71 3.94 -11.17
CA LYS A 246 13.15 3.64 -10.98
C LYS A 246 14.00 4.82 -10.48
N LYS A 247 13.50 6.04 -10.55
CA LYS A 247 14.14 7.28 -10.06
C LYS A 247 13.41 7.90 -8.87
N SER A 248 12.28 7.34 -8.45
CA SER A 248 11.44 7.86 -7.36
C SER A 248 12.26 8.12 -6.09
N PRO A 249 12.00 9.20 -5.34
CA PRO A 249 12.56 9.39 -4.00
C PRO A 249 12.18 8.25 -3.08
N ALA A 250 11.06 7.54 -3.29
CA ALA A 250 10.73 6.36 -2.50
C ALA A 250 11.75 5.21 -2.71
N LEU A 251 12.46 5.17 -3.84
CA LEU A 251 13.60 4.29 -4.09
C LEU A 251 14.91 4.78 -3.42
N ASN A 252 14.99 6.06 -3.07
CA ASN A 252 16.16 6.67 -2.41
C ASN A 252 15.98 6.88 -0.89
N ASP A 253 14.75 7.10 -0.41
CA ASP A 253 14.39 7.26 1.00
C ASP A 253 14.07 5.92 1.67
N ARG A 254 13.69 4.88 0.91
CA ARG A 254 13.67 3.48 1.41
C ARG A 254 14.96 2.71 1.16
N LYS A 255 16.05 3.39 0.78
CA LYS A 255 17.39 2.90 1.13
C LYS A 255 17.60 3.16 2.62
N VAL A 256 17.00 2.33 3.46
CA VAL A 256 17.56 2.13 4.80
C VAL A 256 18.88 1.38 4.60
N LEU A 257 19.91 2.13 4.20
CA LEU A 257 21.31 1.80 4.34
C LEU A 257 21.67 2.15 5.77
N ILE A 258 21.52 1.21 6.71
CA ILE A 258 22.12 1.43 8.02
C ILE A 258 23.60 1.19 7.85
N GLU A 259 24.33 2.28 7.63
CA GLU A 259 25.78 2.26 7.61
C GLU A 259 26.30 2.22 9.06
N GLY A 260 27.17 1.27 9.32
CA GLY A 260 27.96 1.24 10.54
C GLY A 260 29.44 1.13 10.20
N ARG A 261 30.27 1.09 11.24
CA ARG A 261 31.72 0.99 11.01
C ARG A 261 32.04 -0.40 10.43
N GLY A 262 32.33 -0.43 9.13
CA GLY A 262 32.75 -1.63 8.39
C GLY A 262 31.60 -2.54 7.92
N PHE A 263 30.37 -2.05 7.85
CA PHE A 263 29.25 -2.77 7.24
C PHE A 263 28.15 -1.82 6.76
N ARG A 264 27.30 -2.32 5.86
CA ARG A 264 26.04 -1.67 5.48
C ARG A 264 24.91 -2.68 5.59
N LEU A 265 23.79 -2.31 6.21
CA LEU A 265 22.56 -3.08 6.09
C LEU A 265 21.83 -2.60 4.87
N ARG A 266 21.53 -3.50 3.94
CA ARG A 266 20.81 -3.15 2.71
C ARG A 266 19.85 -4.27 2.32
N ARG A 267 18.96 -3.99 1.38
CA ARG A 267 18.15 -5.03 0.76
C ARG A 267 19.03 -6.05 0.05
N PHE A 268 18.57 -7.30 0.06
CA PHE A 268 19.10 -8.31 -0.83
C PHE A 268 18.77 -7.97 -2.28
N THR A 269 19.64 -8.42 -3.17
CA THR A 269 19.46 -8.37 -4.62
C THR A 269 19.73 -9.76 -5.17
N PRO A 270 19.18 -10.13 -6.35
CA PRO A 270 19.50 -11.41 -6.98
C PRO A 270 21.01 -11.62 -7.21
N ALA A 271 21.78 -10.54 -7.37
CA ALA A 271 23.23 -10.56 -7.54
C ALA A 271 24.00 -11.03 -6.29
N ASP A 272 23.38 -11.01 -5.11
CA ASP A 272 24.00 -11.45 -3.85
C ASP A 272 24.12 -12.97 -3.73
N THR A 273 23.48 -13.72 -4.62
CA THR A 273 23.39 -15.18 -4.56
C THR A 273 24.75 -15.85 -4.32
N THR A 274 25.73 -15.53 -5.16
CA THR A 274 27.04 -16.18 -5.12
C THR A 274 27.83 -15.81 -3.87
N SER A 275 27.86 -14.52 -3.49
CA SER A 275 28.55 -14.10 -2.27
C SER A 275 27.89 -14.65 -1.01
N LEU A 276 26.55 -14.65 -0.97
CA LEU A 276 25.81 -15.14 0.18
C LEU A 276 26.03 -16.65 0.34
N ALA A 277 25.94 -17.44 -0.74
CA ALA A 277 26.19 -18.87 -0.72
C ALA A 277 27.63 -19.19 -0.26
N TYR A 278 28.62 -18.44 -0.75
CA TYR A 278 30.01 -18.57 -0.33
C TYR A 278 30.18 -18.39 1.17
N HIS A 279 29.65 -17.30 1.74
CA HIS A 279 29.77 -17.02 3.18
C HIS A 279 28.89 -17.95 4.03
N ALA A 280 27.73 -18.38 3.53
CA ALA A 280 26.78 -19.25 4.22
C ALA A 280 27.23 -20.71 4.31
N ASN A 281 28.02 -21.19 3.32
CA ASN A 281 28.47 -22.57 3.26
C ASN A 281 29.61 -22.87 4.25
N ASN A 282 29.32 -22.70 5.55
CA ASN A 282 30.27 -22.80 6.63
C ASN A 282 29.66 -23.57 7.82
N ALA A 283 30.32 -24.65 8.23
CA ALA A 283 29.83 -25.53 9.30
C ALA A 283 29.78 -24.83 10.67
N ASN A 284 30.72 -23.90 10.93
CA ASN A 284 30.76 -23.12 12.18
C ASN A 284 29.59 -22.13 12.29
N ILE A 285 28.98 -21.75 11.16
CA ILE A 285 27.73 -20.99 11.13
C ILE A 285 26.54 -21.92 11.34
N ALA A 286 26.44 -22.98 10.52
CA ALA A 286 25.27 -23.86 10.50
C ALA A 286 25.01 -24.58 11.84
N VAL A 287 26.07 -24.98 12.57
CA VAL A 287 25.94 -25.60 13.90
C VAL A 287 25.29 -24.68 14.94
N ARG A 288 25.29 -23.36 14.70
CA ARG A 288 24.77 -22.33 15.61
C ARG A 288 23.39 -21.80 15.21
N LEU A 289 22.81 -22.33 14.14
CA LEU A 289 21.51 -21.93 13.57
C LEU A 289 20.53 -23.11 13.54
N GLN A 290 19.25 -22.80 13.35
CA GLN A 290 18.19 -23.81 13.18
C GLN A 290 18.38 -24.60 11.88
N ASP A 291 17.78 -25.78 11.78
CA ASP A 291 17.97 -26.71 10.64
C ASP A 291 17.42 -26.20 9.30
N ARG A 292 16.57 -25.18 9.32
CA ARG A 292 16.19 -24.42 8.12
C ARG A 292 17.38 -23.75 7.42
N PHE A 293 18.52 -23.64 8.09
CA PHE A 293 19.80 -23.21 7.51
C PHE A 293 20.62 -24.47 7.18
N PRO A 294 20.64 -24.93 5.92
CA PRO A 294 21.27 -26.18 5.55
C PRO A 294 22.80 -26.11 5.60
N HIS A 295 23.43 -27.28 5.72
CA HIS A 295 24.86 -27.45 5.46
C HIS A 295 25.09 -28.82 4.77
N PRO A 296 25.80 -28.88 3.63
CA PRO A 296 26.36 -27.75 2.86
C PRO A 296 25.28 -26.77 2.38
N TYR A 297 25.62 -25.47 2.32
CA TYR A 297 24.73 -24.42 1.84
C TYR A 297 25.03 -24.15 0.37
N THR A 298 24.03 -24.24 -0.49
CA THR A 298 24.18 -24.12 -1.95
C THR A 298 23.75 -22.76 -2.47
N GLU A 299 24.09 -22.44 -3.73
CA GLU A 299 23.52 -21.26 -4.39
C GLU A 299 22.00 -21.35 -4.53
N GLN A 300 21.43 -22.55 -4.66
CA GLN A 300 19.97 -22.71 -4.71
C GLN A 300 19.33 -22.30 -3.39
N ASP A 301 19.94 -22.68 -2.26
CA ASP A 301 19.49 -22.24 -0.93
C ASP A 301 19.58 -20.71 -0.79
N ALA A 302 20.67 -20.11 -1.29
CA ALA A 302 20.85 -18.65 -1.29
C ALA A 302 19.78 -17.95 -2.14
N ARG A 303 19.47 -18.46 -3.34
CA ARG A 303 18.41 -17.90 -4.19
C ARG A 303 17.05 -17.98 -3.50
N GLN A 304 16.71 -19.13 -2.92
CA GLN A 304 15.44 -19.30 -2.18
C GLN A 304 15.36 -18.36 -0.98
N PHE A 305 16.45 -18.19 -0.24
CA PHE A 305 16.48 -17.26 0.88
C PHE A 305 16.36 -15.79 0.44
N ILE A 306 17.05 -15.40 -0.64
CA ILE A 306 16.96 -14.05 -1.20
C ILE A 306 15.55 -13.79 -1.72
N GLU A 307 14.96 -14.74 -2.44
CA GLU A 307 13.57 -14.67 -2.90
C GLU A 307 12.61 -14.52 -1.71
N TYR A 308 12.77 -15.36 -0.68
CA TYR A 308 12.01 -15.21 0.57
C TYR A 308 12.20 -13.82 1.20
N ALA A 309 13.43 -13.31 1.27
CA ALA A 309 13.72 -12.00 1.86
C ALA A 309 13.16 -10.83 1.03
N LEU A 310 13.01 -11.00 -0.28
CA LEU A 310 12.39 -10.01 -1.17
C LEU A 310 10.86 -10.00 -1.06
N HIS A 311 10.23 -11.14 -0.77
CA HIS A 311 8.77 -11.29 -0.64
C HIS A 311 8.26 -11.20 0.81
N ALA A 312 9.11 -11.46 1.81
CA ALA A 312 8.83 -11.13 3.19
C ALA A 312 8.63 -9.62 3.31
N ASN A 313 7.76 -9.17 4.22
CA ASN A 313 7.43 -7.76 4.41
C ASN A 313 8.72 -6.91 4.36
N MET A 314 8.80 -6.03 3.35
CA MET A 314 10.04 -5.53 2.72
C MET A 314 11.07 -4.88 3.66
N GLU A 315 10.69 -4.63 4.92
CA GLU A 315 11.44 -3.87 5.91
C GLU A 315 12.01 -4.71 7.05
N THR A 316 11.96 -6.05 6.95
CA THR A 316 12.25 -6.94 8.08
C THR A 316 13.51 -7.79 7.93
N VAL A 317 14.04 -8.01 6.73
CA VAL A 317 15.23 -8.84 6.49
C VAL A 317 16.22 -8.11 5.58
N PHE A 318 17.47 -8.01 6.03
CA PHE A 318 18.53 -7.24 5.37
C PHE A 318 19.78 -8.08 5.16
N ALA A 319 20.45 -7.84 4.03
CA ALA A 319 21.82 -8.28 3.81
C ALA A 319 22.75 -7.46 4.71
N ILE A 320 23.66 -8.15 5.40
CA ILE A 320 24.81 -7.51 6.03
C ILE A 320 25.91 -7.46 4.99
N GLU A 321 26.06 -6.31 4.36
CA GLU A 321 27.12 -6.09 3.38
C GLU A 321 28.43 -5.73 4.08
N VAL A 322 29.50 -6.44 3.72
CA VAL A 322 30.87 -6.17 4.17
C VAL A 322 31.79 -6.26 2.96
N ASP A 323 32.66 -5.27 2.78
CA ASP A 323 33.61 -5.19 1.66
C ASP A 323 32.95 -5.34 0.26
N GLY A 324 31.70 -4.87 0.12
CA GLY A 324 30.94 -4.90 -1.13
C GLY A 324 30.15 -6.19 -1.37
N GLU A 325 30.28 -7.19 -0.51
CA GLU A 325 29.62 -8.49 -0.64
C GLU A 325 28.51 -8.68 0.41
N ALA A 326 27.44 -9.38 0.04
CA ALA A 326 26.47 -9.87 1.03
C ALA A 326 27.11 -11.00 1.85
N ALA A 327 27.59 -10.65 3.04
CA ALA A 327 28.37 -11.52 3.92
C ALA A 327 27.55 -12.14 5.05
N GLY A 328 26.26 -11.82 5.15
CA GLY A 328 25.39 -12.32 6.20
C GLY A 328 23.98 -11.78 6.06
N ALA A 329 23.13 -12.13 7.02
CA ALA A 329 21.76 -11.65 7.09
C ALA A 329 21.40 -11.24 8.51
N VAL A 330 20.52 -10.25 8.62
CA VAL A 330 19.85 -9.88 9.87
C VAL A 330 18.38 -9.64 9.58
N GLY A 331 17.50 -10.04 10.48
CA GLY A 331 16.10 -9.71 10.34
C GLY A 331 15.26 -9.92 11.59
N ILE A 332 14.04 -9.42 11.53
CA ILE A 332 13.04 -9.50 12.58
C ILE A 332 11.80 -10.20 12.05
N ILE A 333 11.47 -11.35 12.63
CA ILE A 333 10.27 -12.10 12.28
C ILE A 333 9.15 -11.67 13.23
N PHE A 334 8.15 -10.96 12.69
CA PHE A 334 6.94 -10.60 13.43
C PHE A 334 6.25 -11.85 13.97
N GLN A 335 5.84 -11.78 15.23
CA GLN A 335 4.95 -12.77 15.80
C GLN A 335 3.50 -12.43 15.42
N LYS A 336 2.60 -13.40 15.57
CA LYS A 336 1.19 -13.26 15.17
C LYS A 336 0.28 -13.12 16.38
N ASP A 337 -0.98 -12.74 16.13
CA ASP A 337 -2.06 -12.74 17.12
C ASP A 337 -1.71 -11.86 18.35
N VAL A 338 -1.98 -12.33 19.57
CA VAL A 338 -1.67 -11.66 20.84
C VAL A 338 -0.18 -11.31 21.02
N TYR A 339 0.71 -11.88 20.21
CA TYR A 339 2.14 -11.58 20.21
C TYR A 339 2.55 -10.57 19.11
N SER A 340 1.61 -10.04 18.32
CA SER A 340 1.85 -9.16 17.16
C SER A 340 2.75 -7.93 17.41
N GLN A 341 2.87 -7.49 18.67
CA GLN A 341 3.77 -6.39 19.05
C GLN A 341 5.19 -6.85 19.43
N SER A 342 5.52 -8.11 19.19
CA SER A 342 6.83 -8.72 19.39
C SER A 342 7.45 -9.19 18.08
N GLY A 343 8.76 -9.07 17.96
CA GLY A 343 9.54 -9.63 16.85
C GLY A 343 10.68 -10.53 17.35
N GLU A 344 10.92 -11.62 16.64
CA GLU A 344 12.08 -12.48 16.86
C GLU A 344 13.25 -12.05 15.98
N LEU A 345 14.35 -11.68 16.59
CA LEU A 345 15.60 -11.33 15.92
C LEU A 345 16.36 -12.60 15.52
N GLY A 346 16.73 -12.68 14.24
CA GLY A 346 17.69 -13.64 13.71
C GLY A 346 18.84 -12.94 12.99
N TYR A 347 20.05 -13.48 13.10
CA TYR A 347 21.19 -12.98 12.34
C TYR A 347 22.28 -14.03 12.18
N TRP A 348 23.10 -13.86 11.16
CA TRP A 348 24.36 -14.58 10.98
C TRP A 348 25.32 -13.74 10.13
N LEU A 349 26.63 -14.01 10.24
CA LEU A 349 27.68 -13.33 9.49
C LEU A 349 28.75 -14.35 9.12
N GLY A 350 29.37 -14.19 7.95
CA GLY A 350 30.50 -14.99 7.49
C GLY A 350 31.64 -14.99 8.51
N GLU A 351 32.25 -16.17 8.70
CA GLU A 351 33.27 -16.38 9.74
C GLU A 351 34.48 -15.46 9.61
N GLY A 352 34.89 -15.11 8.38
CA GLY A 352 36.00 -14.19 8.12
C GLY A 352 35.80 -12.78 8.70
N TYR A 353 34.58 -12.41 9.05
CA TYR A 353 34.20 -11.10 9.60
C TYR A 353 33.89 -11.14 11.11
N TRP A 354 34.01 -12.29 11.76
CA TRP A 354 33.81 -12.42 13.21
C TRP A 354 34.84 -11.63 14.03
N GLY A 355 34.49 -11.30 15.27
CA GLY A 355 35.38 -10.56 16.18
C GLY A 355 35.55 -9.08 15.88
N ARG A 356 35.08 -8.58 14.72
CA ARG A 356 35.20 -7.16 14.31
C ARG A 356 34.13 -6.24 14.90
N GLY A 357 33.19 -6.77 15.70
CA GLY A 357 32.10 -6.00 16.32
C GLY A 357 30.98 -5.59 15.35
N ILE A 358 30.99 -6.08 14.10
CA ILE A 358 29.97 -5.81 13.07
C ILE A 358 28.58 -6.21 13.57
N VAL A 359 28.40 -7.47 13.97
CA VAL A 359 27.10 -8.00 14.39
C VAL A 359 26.51 -7.22 15.58
N SER A 360 27.31 -6.84 16.57
CA SER A 360 26.81 -6.01 17.69
C SER A 360 26.28 -4.65 17.24
N GLN A 361 26.91 -4.02 16.25
CA GLN A 361 26.43 -2.78 15.66
C GLN A 361 25.19 -3.02 14.79
N THR A 362 25.19 -4.08 14.00
CA THR A 362 24.05 -4.53 13.18
C THR A 362 22.81 -4.79 14.05
N VAL A 363 22.95 -5.47 15.18
CA VAL A 363 21.84 -5.75 16.10
C VAL A 363 21.30 -4.44 16.72
N LYS A 364 22.18 -3.51 17.12
CA LYS A 364 21.73 -2.18 17.61
C LYS A 364 21.01 -1.37 16.54
N ALA A 365 21.47 -1.47 15.29
CA ALA A 365 20.84 -0.83 14.14
C ALA A 365 19.44 -1.38 13.88
N ILE A 366 19.30 -2.70 13.74
CA ILE A 366 18.00 -3.31 13.44
C ILE A 366 17.00 -3.18 14.58
N VAL A 367 17.45 -3.17 15.85
CA VAL A 367 16.55 -2.93 17.00
C VAL A 367 16.03 -1.50 17.01
N ARG A 368 16.84 -0.50 16.64
CA ARG A 368 16.35 0.88 16.49
C ARG A 368 15.29 0.96 15.39
N HIS A 369 15.54 0.31 14.25
CA HIS A 369 14.56 0.20 13.16
C HIS A 369 13.27 -0.47 13.63
N ALA A 370 13.38 -1.57 14.38
CA ALA A 370 12.25 -2.30 14.96
C ALA A 370 11.33 -1.41 15.81
N PHE A 371 11.92 -0.50 16.59
CA PHE A 371 11.20 0.32 17.55
C PHE A 371 10.69 1.63 16.95
N ASN A 372 11.45 2.25 16.06
CA ASN A 372 11.10 3.54 15.48
C ASN A 372 10.17 3.40 14.28
N ASP A 373 10.44 2.43 13.42
CA ASP A 373 9.85 2.34 12.09
C ASP A 373 8.82 1.20 12.01
N LEU A 374 9.10 0.07 12.68
CA LEU A 374 8.21 -1.09 12.70
C LEU A 374 7.19 -1.12 13.86
N GLY A 375 7.27 -0.15 14.78
CA GLY A 375 6.31 -0.01 15.89
C GLY A 375 6.29 -1.17 16.89
N LEU A 376 7.33 -1.99 16.96
CA LEU A 376 7.39 -3.12 17.89
C LEU A 376 7.58 -2.63 19.33
N ARG A 377 6.88 -3.27 20.28
CA ARG A 377 7.10 -3.08 21.72
C ARG A 377 8.30 -3.87 22.23
N ARG A 378 8.63 -4.97 21.56
CA ARG A 378 9.58 -5.96 22.06
C ARG A 378 10.30 -6.65 20.92
N VAL A 379 11.61 -6.83 21.10
CA VAL A 379 12.44 -7.70 20.25
C VAL A 379 13.09 -8.74 21.14
N TYR A 380 12.99 -10.02 20.77
CA TYR A 380 13.63 -11.11 21.50
C TYR A 380 14.48 -11.99 20.59
N ALA A 381 15.39 -12.75 21.17
CA ALA A 381 16.19 -13.74 20.46
C ALA A 381 16.44 -14.98 21.34
N ARG A 382 16.61 -16.11 20.67
CA ARG A 382 16.88 -17.42 21.28
C ARG A 382 18.28 -17.86 20.88
N ILE A 383 19.10 -18.25 21.86
CA ILE A 383 20.49 -18.62 21.63
C ILE A 383 20.75 -20.01 22.20
N PHE A 384 21.30 -20.91 21.38
CA PHE A 384 21.77 -22.22 21.85
C PHE A 384 22.89 -22.05 22.88
N SER A 385 22.91 -22.89 23.91
CA SER A 385 23.84 -22.74 25.04
C SER A 385 25.32 -22.76 24.66
N ASN A 386 25.65 -23.43 23.55
CA ASN A 386 27.01 -23.48 23.01
C ASN A 386 27.42 -22.22 22.20
N ASN A 387 26.50 -21.28 21.93
CA ASN A 387 26.77 -20.05 21.17
C ASN A 387 27.01 -18.82 22.07
N MET A 388 28.07 -18.88 22.87
CA MET A 388 28.45 -17.81 23.79
C MET A 388 28.81 -16.50 23.08
N ALA A 389 29.20 -16.54 21.81
CA ALA A 389 29.46 -15.36 21.01
C ALA A 389 28.18 -14.55 20.76
N SER A 390 27.10 -15.21 20.34
CA SER A 390 25.78 -14.57 20.15
C SER A 390 25.22 -14.00 21.45
N LYS A 391 25.39 -14.72 22.57
CA LYS A 391 25.07 -14.21 23.92
C LYS A 391 25.74 -12.86 24.21
N ARG A 392 27.07 -12.77 24.02
CA ARG A 392 27.81 -11.51 24.22
C ARG A 392 27.36 -10.41 23.25
N VAL A 393 26.96 -10.76 22.04
CA VAL A 393 26.43 -9.79 21.06
C VAL A 393 25.14 -9.16 21.57
N LEU A 394 24.20 -9.97 22.06
CA LEU A 394 22.93 -9.48 22.59
C LEU A 394 23.12 -8.63 23.85
N GLU A 395 23.97 -9.06 24.78
CA GLU A 395 24.30 -8.29 25.99
C GLU A 395 24.90 -6.93 25.64
N LYS A 396 25.84 -6.87 24.68
CA LYS A 396 26.41 -5.60 24.17
C LYS A 396 25.38 -4.72 23.47
N ALA A 397 24.33 -5.32 22.91
CA ALA A 397 23.22 -4.62 22.27
C ALA A 397 22.15 -4.15 23.28
N GLY A 398 22.29 -4.47 24.56
CA GLY A 398 21.38 -4.04 25.63
C GLY A 398 20.24 -5.00 25.92
N PHE A 399 20.23 -6.19 25.32
CA PHE A 399 19.25 -7.21 25.65
C PHE A 399 19.45 -7.71 27.08
N GLN A 400 18.35 -7.95 27.77
CA GLN A 400 18.28 -8.52 29.10
C GLN A 400 18.03 -10.02 29.03
N PHE A 401 18.66 -10.78 29.91
CA PHE A 401 18.43 -12.21 30.05
C PHE A 401 17.11 -12.46 30.78
N GLU A 402 16.24 -13.29 30.23
CA GLU A 402 14.92 -13.58 30.81
C GLU A 402 14.79 -15.01 31.33
N GLY A 403 15.62 -15.93 30.86
CA GLY A 403 15.57 -17.31 31.31
C GLY A 403 16.26 -18.29 30.37
N MET A 404 16.27 -19.55 30.80
CA MET A 404 16.86 -20.65 30.05
C MET A 404 15.88 -21.83 30.00
N ALA A 405 15.57 -22.28 28.79
CA ALA A 405 14.84 -23.53 28.58
C ALA A 405 15.85 -24.68 28.54
N LYS A 406 15.74 -25.61 29.49
CA LYS A 406 16.65 -26.77 29.58
C LYS A 406 16.31 -27.82 28.54
N GLN A 407 17.33 -28.40 27.90
CA GLN A 407 17.19 -29.48 26.92
C GLN A 407 16.15 -29.17 25.82
N ALA A 408 16.07 -27.91 25.42
CA ALA A 408 14.97 -27.39 24.60
C ALA A 408 15.13 -27.68 23.11
N VAL A 409 16.35 -27.98 22.66
CA VAL A 409 16.64 -28.27 21.24
C VAL A 409 17.65 -29.40 21.12
N VAL A 410 17.57 -30.13 20.01
CA VAL A 410 18.59 -31.10 19.58
C VAL A 410 19.23 -30.56 18.31
N LYS A 411 20.55 -30.41 18.29
CA LYS A 411 21.31 -29.98 17.11
C LYS A 411 22.51 -30.89 16.93
N ASN A 412 22.65 -31.50 15.76
CA ASN A 412 23.73 -32.46 15.47
C ASN A 412 23.86 -33.54 16.56
N GLU A 413 22.72 -34.13 16.96
CA GLU A 413 22.62 -35.15 18.02
C GLU A 413 22.96 -34.67 19.45
N GLU A 414 23.35 -33.40 19.63
CA GLU A 414 23.58 -32.78 20.93
C GLU A 414 22.29 -32.14 21.46
N VAL A 415 21.91 -32.47 22.69
CA VAL A 415 20.81 -31.83 23.41
C VAL A 415 21.31 -30.55 24.07
N LEU A 416 20.75 -29.41 23.70
CA LEU A 416 21.20 -28.09 24.12
C LEU A 416 20.11 -27.32 24.89
N ASP A 417 20.55 -26.48 25.82
CA ASP A 417 19.70 -25.48 26.45
C ASP A 417 19.55 -24.27 25.52
N VAL A 418 18.48 -23.49 25.72
CA VAL A 418 18.23 -22.25 24.98
C VAL A 418 18.14 -21.08 25.94
N PHE A 419 19.02 -20.09 25.76
CA PHE A 419 18.95 -18.81 26.45
C PHE A 419 17.94 -17.89 25.76
N HIS A 420 17.05 -17.28 26.56
CA HIS A 420 16.10 -16.27 26.12
C HIS A 420 16.57 -14.89 26.53
N TYR A 421 16.65 -14.00 25.54
CA TYR A 421 17.03 -12.61 25.71
C TYR A 421 16.00 -11.71 25.03
N ALA A 422 15.71 -10.57 25.65
CA ALA A 422 14.82 -9.57 25.06
C ALA A 422 15.25 -8.14 25.35
N ILE A 423 14.80 -7.22 24.51
CA ILE A 423 14.89 -5.79 24.72
C ILE A 423 13.51 -5.17 24.47
N LEU A 424 13.14 -4.23 25.33
CA LEU A 424 11.84 -3.55 25.31
C LEU A 424 12.00 -2.16 24.69
N ASN A 425 10.97 -1.72 23.98
CA ASN A 425 10.92 -0.37 23.43
C ASN A 425 10.74 0.63 24.58
N PRO A 426 11.74 1.49 24.85
CA PRO A 426 11.70 2.40 26.00
C PRO A 426 10.58 3.45 25.88
N ARG A 427 10.03 3.68 24.68
CA ARG A 427 8.94 4.63 24.45
C ARG A 427 7.55 4.04 24.68
N MET A 428 7.44 2.72 24.84
CA MET A 428 6.15 2.01 24.92
C MET A 428 5.95 1.32 26.27
N GLN A 429 6.46 1.93 27.34
CA GLN A 429 6.27 1.42 28.69
C GLN A 429 4.79 1.47 29.07
N PRO A 430 4.28 0.50 29.86
CA PRO A 430 2.96 0.60 30.44
C PRO A 430 2.88 1.86 31.30
N ASP A 431 1.74 2.56 31.29
CA ASP A 431 1.46 3.55 32.33
C ASP A 431 1.60 2.85 33.68
N GLU A 432 2.51 3.33 34.53
CA GLU A 432 2.56 2.91 35.93
C GLU A 432 1.21 3.29 36.56
N ARG A 433 0.32 2.30 36.73
CA ARG A 433 -0.97 2.45 37.40
C ARG A 433 -0.86 2.14 38.88
#